data_AF-A0A848ZP41-F1
#
_entry.id   AF-A0A848ZP41-F1
#
_cell.length_a   1.000
_cell.length_b   1.000
_cell.length_c   1.000
_cell.angle_alpha   90.00
_cell.angle_beta   90.00
_cell.angle_gamma   90.00
#
_symmetry.space_group_name_H-M   'P 1'
#
loop_
_entity.id
_entity.type
_entity.pdbx_description
1 polymer ?
#
loop_
_entity_poly.entity_id
_entity_poly.type
_entity_poly.pdbx_seq_one_letter_code
_entity_poly.pdbx_strand_id
1 'polypeptide(L)' 'SADWMTRNLDYRVEVGVPIYDEDVKQELLDTFDISWRDNMKARVFSEKQDNAYRKNNNPKVRSQFATYDYYLNKLNS' A
#
# COMPACT_ATOMS: atom_id res chain seq x y z
N SER A 1 4.22 10.05 -9.32
CA SER A 1 5.70 10.15 -9.35
C SER A 1 6.23 11.09 -8.27
N ALA A 2 5.44 12.10 -7.91
CA ALA A 2 5.65 12.99 -6.77
C ALA A 2 5.19 12.38 -5.44
N ASP A 3 5.95 12.59 -4.37
CA ASP A 3 5.41 12.55 -3.01
C ASP A 3 5.04 13.96 -2.54
N TRP A 4 4.34 14.08 -1.42
CA TRP A 4 3.99 15.39 -0.81
C TRP A 4 5.20 16.06 -0.17
N MET A 5 6.10 16.57 -1.02
CA MET A 5 7.24 17.38 -0.63
C MET A 5 7.29 18.63 -1.51
N THR A 6 7.65 19.78 -0.93
CA THR A 6 7.82 21.07 -1.62
C THR A 6 8.66 20.93 -2.90
N ARG A 7 9.75 20.15 -2.84
CA ARG A 7 10.61 19.89 -4.01
C ARG A 7 9.88 19.23 -5.18
N ASN A 8 8.88 18.40 -4.90
CA ASN A 8 8.10 17.70 -5.93
C ASN A 8 6.93 18.56 -6.42
N LEU A 9 6.30 19.33 -5.53
CA LEU A 9 5.14 20.15 -5.88
C LEU A 9 5.52 21.44 -6.62
N ASP A 10 6.62 22.08 -6.24
CA ASP A 10 6.94 23.43 -6.72
C ASP A 10 8.08 23.47 -7.74
N TYR A 11 8.98 22.48 -7.70
CA TYR A 11 10.26 22.56 -8.42
C TYR A 11 10.49 21.42 -9.43
N ARG A 12 9.58 20.46 -9.53
CA ARG A 12 9.69 19.32 -10.46
C ARG A 12 8.47 19.24 -11.36
N VAL A 13 8.67 18.69 -12.54
CA VAL A 13 7.58 18.32 -13.43
C VAL A 13 7.09 16.95 -12.99
N GLU A 14 5.82 16.88 -12.62
CA GLU A 14 5.18 15.69 -12.07
C GLU A 14 3.86 15.44 -12.80
N VAL A 15 3.44 14.18 -12.88
CA VAL A 15 2.21 13.80 -13.57
C VAL A 15 1.35 12.95 -12.65
N GLY A 16 0.09 13.34 -12.51
CA GLY A 16 -0.97 12.53 -11.93
C GLY A 16 -1.94 12.11 -13.03
N VAL A 17 -2.34 10.84 -13.03
CA VAL A 17 -3.31 10.31 -14.00
C VAL A 17 -4.53 9.76 -13.28
N PRO A 18 -5.74 10.07 -13.76
CA PRO A 18 -6.95 9.41 -13.27
C PRO A 18 -7.00 7.96 -13.78
N ILE A 19 -7.55 7.08 -12.95
CA ILE A 19 -7.83 5.68 -13.32
C ILE A 19 -9.30 5.62 -13.73
N TYR A 20 -9.56 5.40 -15.02
CA TYR A 20 -10.92 5.35 -15.56
C TYR A 20 -11.51 3.95 -15.61
N ASP A 21 -10.66 2.93 -15.72
CA ASP A 21 -11.06 1.54 -15.73
C ASP A 21 -11.39 1.10 -14.30
N GLU A 22 -12.64 0.69 -14.05
CA GLU A 22 -13.10 0.32 -12.72
C GLU A 22 -12.48 -1.01 -12.24
N ASP A 23 -12.12 -1.92 -13.14
CA ASP A 23 -11.46 -3.18 -12.75
C ASP A 23 -10.04 -2.89 -12.26
N VAL A 24 -9.30 -2.02 -12.96
CA VAL A 24 -7.96 -1.57 -12.55
C VAL A 24 -8.03 -0.80 -11.22
N LYS A 25 -9.04 0.04 -11.05
CA LYS A 25 -9.25 0.79 -9.81
C LYS A 25 -9.53 -0.14 -8.64
N GLN A 26 -10.38 -1.15 -8.84
CA GLN A 26 -10.68 -2.15 -7.81
C GLN A 26 -9.42 -2.94 -7.43
N GLU A 27 -8.62 -3.35 -8.42
CA GLU A 27 -7.35 -4.04 -8.17
C GLU A 27 -6.41 -3.19 -7.31
N LEU A 28 -6.28 -1.90 -7.60
CA LEU A 28 -5.47 -0.99 -6.78
C LEU A 28 -6.00 -0.88 -5.36
N LEU A 29 -7.31 -0.74 -5.18
CA LEU A 29 -7.94 -0.74 -3.84
C LEU A 29 -7.64 -2.03 -3.07
N ASP A 30 -7.73 -3.19 -3.73
CA ASP A 30 -7.40 -4.48 -3.12
C ASP A 30 -5.93 -4.51 -2.64
N THR A 31 -4.99 -3.97 -3.42
CA THR A 31 -3.57 -3.91 -3.01
C THR A 31 -3.34 -2.96 -1.82
N PHE A 32 -4.06 -1.85 -1.75
CA PHE A 32 -4.03 -0.97 -0.58
C PHE A 32 -4.58 -1.69 0.66
N ASP A 33 -5.69 -2.40 0.52
CA ASP A 33 -6.27 -3.19 1.61
C ASP A 33 -5.35 -4.31 2.09
N ILE A 34 -4.62 -4.97 1.19
CA ILE A 34 -3.57 -5.94 1.57
C ILE A 34 -2.47 -5.24 2.38
N SER A 35 -2.01 -4.08 1.91
CA SER A 35 -0.96 -3.30 2.57
C SER A 35 -1.39 -2.81 3.95
N TRP A 36 -2.62 -2.31 4.10
CA TRP A 36 -3.18 -1.88 5.38
C TRP A 36 -3.54 -3.02 6.31
N ARG A 37 -3.61 -4.27 5.84
CA ARG A 37 -3.79 -5.46 6.70
C ARG A 37 -2.49 -6.01 7.26
N ASP A 38 -1.33 -5.56 6.79
CA ASP A 38 -0.04 -6.05 7.29
C ASP A 38 0.10 -5.85 8.81
N ASN A 39 0.51 -6.92 9.50
CA ASN A 39 0.80 -6.95 10.94
C ASN A 39 2.13 -7.63 11.26
N MET A 40 2.97 -7.86 10.24
CA MET A 40 4.30 -8.49 10.41
C MET A 40 5.43 -7.49 10.20
N LYS A 41 5.29 -6.55 9.27
CA LYS A 41 6.29 -5.54 8.91
C LYS A 41 5.78 -4.11 9.04
N ALA A 42 4.46 -3.92 9.13
CA ALA A 42 3.85 -2.63 9.39
C ALA A 42 4.34 -1.99 10.70
N ARG A 43 4.53 -0.68 10.65
CA ARG A 43 4.97 0.18 11.77
C ARG A 43 3.92 1.22 12.08
N VAL A 44 3.81 1.58 13.35
CA VAL A 44 3.01 2.72 13.78
C VAL A 44 3.90 3.95 13.79
N PHE A 45 3.51 4.97 13.02
CA PHE A 45 4.13 6.28 13.12
C PHE A 45 3.52 6.98 14.33
N SER A 46 4.32 7.13 15.38
CA SER A 46 3.91 7.73 16.65
C SER A 46 4.73 9.00 16.92
N GLU A 47 4.21 9.91 17.74
CA GLU A 47 4.96 11.10 18.18
C GLU A 47 6.29 10.74 18.86
N LYS A 48 6.36 9.57 19.49
CA LYS A 48 7.57 9.03 20.14
C LYS A 48 8.63 8.57 19.14
N GLN A 49 8.29 8.45 17.86
CA GLN A 49 9.17 7.96 16.79
C GLN A 49 9.83 6.60 17.09
N ASP A 50 9.15 5.76 17.86
CA ASP A 50 9.64 4.46 18.32
C ASP A 50 9.56 3.34 17.27
N ASN A 51 8.90 3.61 16.15
CA ASN A 51 8.69 2.64 15.05
C ASN A 51 8.15 1.30 15.57
N ALA A 52 7.21 1.35 16.52
CA ALA A 52 6.61 0.15 17.07
C ALA A 52 6.00 -0.70 15.97
N TYR A 53 6.23 -2.03 16.01
CA TYR A 53 5.50 -2.96 15.15
C TYR A 53 4.00 -2.84 15.41
N ARG A 54 3.21 -2.79 14.33
CA ARG A 54 1.76 -2.91 14.44
C ARG A 54 1.41 -4.32 14.91
N LYS A 55 0.73 -4.44 16.06
CA LYS A 55 0.25 -5.70 16.62
C LYS A 55 -1.26 -5.69 16.65
N ASN A 56 -1.88 -6.79 16.25
CA ASN A 56 -3.32 -7.05 16.36
C ASN A 56 -3.54 -8.54 16.63
N ASN A 57 -4.79 -8.91 16.93
CA ASN A 57 -5.19 -10.31 17.15
C ASN A 57 -5.65 -11.01 15.86
N ASN A 58 -5.35 -10.42 14.70
CA ASN A 58 -5.74 -10.98 13.40
C ASN A 58 -4.70 -12.01 12.93
N PRO A 59 -5.06 -12.86 11.95
CA PRO A 59 -4.10 -13.74 11.29
C PRO A 59 -2.85 -12.96 10.84
N LYS A 60 -1.69 -13.62 10.91
CA LYS A 60 -0.43 -12.99 10.48
C LYS A 60 -0.44 -12.79 8.97
N VAL A 61 -0.27 -11.54 8.54
CA VAL A 61 -0.23 -11.14 7.15
C VAL A 61 1.03 -10.31 6.93
N ARG A 62 1.82 -10.72 5.94
CA ARG A 62 2.90 -9.92 5.36
C ARG A 62 2.49 -9.50 3.95
N SER A 63 2.29 -8.21 3.76
CA SER A 63 1.68 -7.63 2.54
C SER A 63 2.37 -8.06 1.26
N GLN A 64 3.71 -8.08 1.25
CA GLN A 64 4.50 -8.47 0.07
C GLN A 64 4.15 -9.87 -0.45
N PHE A 65 3.98 -10.84 0.45
CA PHE A 65 3.63 -12.21 0.06
C PHE A 65 2.14 -12.32 -0.26
N ALA A 66 1.27 -11.70 0.55
CA ALA A 66 -0.17 -11.69 0.29
C ALA A 66 -0.53 -11.04 -1.06
N THR A 67 0.23 -10.02 -1.48
CA THR A 67 0.07 -9.38 -2.80
C THR A 67 0.50 -10.33 -3.92
N TYR A 68 1.61 -11.05 -3.74
CA TYR A 68 2.04 -12.08 -4.70
C TYR A 68 0.99 -13.19 -4.85
N ASP A 69 0.48 -13.71 -3.72
CA ASP A 69 -0.55 -14.76 -3.72
C ASP A 69 -1.86 -14.27 -4.37
N TYR A 70 -2.24 -13.01 -4.14
CA TYR A 70 -3.40 -12.38 -4.79
C TYR A 70 -3.28 -12.42 -6.32
N TYR A 71 -2.15 -11.98 -6.88
CA TYR A 71 -1.93 -12.00 -8.32
C TYR A 71 -1.79 -13.41 -8.88
N LEU A 72 -1.14 -14.32 -8.16
CA LEU A 72 -1.04 -15.72 -8.55
C LEU A 72 -2.44 -16.36 -8.68
N ASN A 73 -3.33 -16.10 -7.71
CA ASN A 73 -4.71 -16.59 -7.75
C ASN A 73 -5.50 -15.96 -8.91
N LYS A 74 -5.31 -14.66 -9.17
CA LYS A 74 -5.98 -13.96 -10.28
C LYS A 74 -5.56 -14.51 -11.65
N LEU A 75 -4.31 -14.95 -11.82
CA LEU A 75 -3.83 -15.60 -13.05
C LEU A 75 -4.37 -17.02 -13.24
N ASN A 76 -4.66 -17.72 -12.15
CA ASN A 76 -5.19 -19.08 -12.15
C ASN A 76 -6.74 -19.14 -12.20
N SER A 77 -7.40 -17.98 -12.15
CA SER A 77 -8.87 -17.84 -12.23
C SER A 77 -9.30 -17.60 -13.67
#